data_AF-A0A3P7G9R4-F1
#
_entry.id   AF-A0A3P7G9R4-F1
#
_cell.length_a   1.000
_cell.length_b   1.000
_cell.length_c   1.000
_cell.angle_alpha   90.00
_cell.angle_beta   90.00
_cell.angle_gamma   90.00
#
_symmetry.space_group_name_H-M   'P 1'
#
loop_
_entity.id
_entity.type
_entity.pdbx_description
1 polymer ?
#
loop_
_entity_poly.entity_id
_entity_poly.type
_entity_poly.pdbx_seq_one_letter_code
_entity_poly.pdbx_strand_id
1 'polypeptide(L)'
;MQFDYEKRELNTIRMKELKNLVKNHSGIITDLVDHLFKFVRQENSDRRLAVLLICDYFFQRSHLFRLELVGSLQDFLVYTAETDPLHYPLPAPKEASSALKMETLKLMKNWHEKFSSAYPKLSHAYNFLRSSKAFDFERADTQLQIERVRAEEADRRRETLAKRVIEEVMQQVNERKEDIEKCVRETRSALELLVPKFVPQDTTSPLCSPASNTPENGANNAVSTLS
;
A
#
# COMPACT_ATOMS: atom_id res chain seq x y z
N MET A 1 18.68 13.01 -12.09
CA MET A 1 18.15 12.40 -10.84
C MET A 1 19.21 12.56 -9.77
N GLN A 2 18.88 13.12 -8.61
CA GLN A 2 19.78 13.14 -7.46
C GLN A 2 19.52 11.86 -6.67
N PHE A 3 20.52 10.97 -6.59
CA PHE A 3 20.45 9.72 -5.84
C PHE A 3 21.29 9.89 -4.58
N ASP A 4 20.76 9.48 -3.43
CA ASP A 4 21.54 9.47 -2.21
C ASP A 4 22.38 8.19 -2.21
N TYR A 5 23.67 8.34 -2.54
CA TYR A 5 24.60 7.21 -2.67
C TYR A 5 24.94 6.56 -1.32
N GLU A 6 24.87 7.33 -0.23
CA GLU A 6 25.10 6.82 1.13
C GLU A 6 23.92 5.96 1.60
N LYS A 7 22.70 6.42 1.34
CA LYS A 7 21.48 5.71 1.75
C LYS A 7 20.97 4.70 0.71
N ARG A 8 21.49 4.78 -0.52
CA ARG A 8 21.01 4.04 -1.70
C ARG A 8 19.52 4.27 -1.97
N GLU A 9 19.07 5.49 -1.73
CA GLU A 9 17.67 5.88 -1.84
C GLU A 9 17.45 6.82 -3.03
N LEU A 10 16.38 6.55 -3.79
CA LEU A 10 15.91 7.45 -4.83
C LEU A 10 15.24 8.68 -4.20
N ASN A 11 15.52 9.85 -4.75
CA ASN A 11 14.81 11.07 -4.35
C ASN A 11 13.29 10.88 -4.48
N THR A 12 12.57 10.95 -3.35
CA THR A 12 11.15 10.62 -3.25
C THR A 12 10.26 11.56 -4.06
N ILE A 13 10.62 12.84 -4.15
CA ILE A 13 9.90 13.86 -4.92
C ILE A 13 10.01 13.55 -6.42
N ARG A 14 11.24 13.38 -6.93
CA ARG A 14 11.49 13.03 -8.34
C ARG A 14 10.86 11.70 -8.73
N MET A 15 10.91 10.73 -7.83
CA MET A 15 10.30 9.43 -8.04
C MET A 15 8.77 9.53 -8.10
N LYS A 16 8.15 10.42 -7.32
CA LYS A 16 6.71 10.71 -7.41
C LYS A 16 6.33 11.41 -8.72
N GLU A 17 7.14 12.36 -9.17
CA GLU A 17 6.98 13.02 -10.48
C GLU A 17 6.99 12.00 -11.62
N LEU A 18 7.99 11.12 -11.66
CA LEU A 18 8.11 10.08 -12.68
C LEU A 18 6.92 9.11 -12.67
N LYS A 19 6.48 8.67 -11.47
CA LYS A 19 5.29 7.82 -11.33
C LYS A 19 4.03 8.47 -11.90
N ASN A 20 3.83 9.75 -11.60
CA ASN A 20 2.68 10.50 -12.10
C ASN A 20 2.73 10.67 -13.62
N LEU A 21 3.92 10.94 -14.17
CA LEU A 21 4.10 11.08 -15.62
C LEU A 21 3.71 9.79 -16.36
N VAL A 22 4.22 8.64 -15.89
CA VAL A 22 3.93 7.31 -16.47
C VAL A 22 2.46 6.93 -16.29
N LYS A 23 1.88 7.22 -15.11
CA LYS A 23 0.47 6.93 -14.83
C LYS A 23 -0.46 7.70 -15.78
N ASN A 24 -0.14 8.95 -16.08
CA ASN A 24 -0.98 9.80 -16.92
C ASN A 24 -0.78 9.54 -18.42
N HIS A 25 0.32 8.87 -18.81
CA HIS A 25 0.65 8.59 -20.21
C HIS A 25 1.16 7.15 -20.35
N SER A 26 0.25 6.18 -20.38
CA SER A 26 0.62 4.75 -20.44
C SER A 26 1.46 4.37 -21.66
N GLY A 27 1.35 5.13 -22.77
CA GLY A 27 2.13 4.92 -23.99
C GLY A 27 3.63 5.22 -23.88
N ILE A 28 4.09 5.87 -22.80
CA ILE A 28 5.52 6.25 -22.66
C ILE A 28 6.41 5.12 -22.14
N ILE A 29 5.85 3.95 -21.84
CA ILE A 29 6.58 2.87 -21.19
C ILE A 29 7.75 2.38 -22.05
N THR A 30 7.53 2.20 -23.36
CA THR A 30 8.59 1.78 -24.29
C THR A 30 9.70 2.83 -24.34
N ASP A 31 9.35 4.11 -24.52
CA ASP A 31 10.32 5.22 -24.49
C ASP A 31 11.07 5.31 -23.16
N LEU A 32 10.38 5.07 -22.03
CA LEU A 32 10.97 5.06 -20.71
C LEU A 32 12.01 3.95 -20.59
N VAL A 33 11.68 2.73 -21.02
CA VAL A 33 12.62 1.60 -20.99
C VAL A 33 13.84 1.92 -21.84
N ASP A 34 13.67 2.43 -23.06
CA ASP A 34 14.77 2.87 -23.91
C ASP A 34 15.65 3.93 -23.24
N HIS A 35 15.04 4.89 -22.56
CA HIS A 35 15.77 5.93 -21.84
C HIS A 35 16.53 5.37 -20.63
N LEU A 36 15.95 4.40 -19.91
CA LEU A 36 16.63 3.70 -18.81
C LEU A 36 17.83 2.89 -19.32
N PHE A 37 17.71 2.23 -20.48
CA PHE A 37 18.83 1.53 -21.11
C PHE A 37 19.96 2.49 -21.51
N LYS A 38 19.65 3.71 -21.99
CA LYS A 38 20.68 4.73 -22.24
C LYS A 38 21.46 5.08 -20.97
N PHE A 39 20.80 5.12 -19.81
CA PHE A 39 21.47 5.39 -18.54
C PHE A 39 22.23 4.17 -17.99
N VAL A 40 21.70 2.96 -18.13
CA VAL A 40 22.37 1.75 -17.61
C VAL A 40 23.67 1.45 -18.35
N ARG A 41 23.73 1.78 -19.65
CA ARG A 41 24.91 1.59 -20.50
C ARG A 41 26.07 2.54 -20.16
N GLN A 42 25.83 3.59 -19.38
CA GLN A 42 26.88 4.55 -19.01
C GLN A 42 27.76 3.99 -17.89
N GLU A 43 29.03 4.40 -17.84
CA GLU A 43 30.03 3.91 -16.87
C GLU A 43 29.89 4.58 -15.50
N ASN A 44 28.80 4.31 -14.78
CA ASN A 44 28.61 4.78 -13.42
C ASN A 44 27.74 3.80 -12.62
N SER A 45 28.35 3.01 -11.72
CA SER A 45 27.68 1.94 -10.95
C SER A 45 26.50 2.46 -10.13
N ASP A 46 26.68 3.67 -9.62
CA ASP A 46 25.77 4.46 -8.83
C ASP A 46 24.50 4.87 -9.61
N ARG A 47 24.66 5.36 -10.84
CA ARG A 47 23.58 5.63 -11.78
C ARG A 47 22.88 4.35 -12.20
N ARG A 48 23.63 3.28 -12.46
CA ARG A 48 23.08 1.96 -12.79
C ARG A 48 22.22 1.41 -11.65
N LEU A 49 22.64 1.61 -10.39
CA LEU A 49 21.86 1.22 -9.21
C LEU A 49 20.55 2.01 -9.12
N ALA A 50 20.60 3.33 -9.34
CA ALA A 50 19.39 4.14 -9.39
C ALA A 50 18.42 3.67 -10.48
N VAL A 51 18.93 3.38 -11.68
CA VAL A 51 18.14 2.83 -12.80
C VAL A 51 17.55 1.47 -12.43
N LEU A 52 18.34 0.58 -11.83
CA LEU A 52 17.89 -0.74 -11.39
C LEU A 52 16.71 -0.66 -10.40
N LEU A 53 16.77 0.24 -9.43
CA LEU A 53 15.69 0.46 -8.46
C LEU A 53 14.43 1.06 -9.10
N ILE A 54 14.60 1.93 -10.11
CA ILE A 54 13.47 2.42 -10.91
C ILE A 54 12.84 1.29 -11.72
N CYS A 55 13.67 0.45 -12.34
CA CYS A 55 13.22 -0.73 -13.06
C CYS A 55 12.43 -1.65 -12.13
N ASP A 56 12.92 -1.97 -10.93
CA ASP A 56 12.14 -2.77 -9.98
C ASP A 56 10.77 -2.17 -9.67
N TYR A 57 10.72 -0.86 -9.36
CA TYR A 57 9.45 -0.22 -9.05
C TYR A 57 8.38 -0.44 -10.13
N PHE A 58 8.75 -0.22 -11.40
CA PHE A 58 7.84 -0.37 -12.54
C PHE A 58 7.60 -1.83 -12.91
N PHE A 59 8.61 -2.69 -12.80
CA PHE A 59 8.50 -4.12 -13.04
C PHE A 59 7.44 -4.77 -12.14
N GLN A 60 7.41 -4.38 -10.86
CA GLN A 60 6.43 -4.89 -9.89
C GLN A 60 4.98 -4.46 -10.20
N ARG A 61 4.76 -3.42 -11.03
CA ARG A 61 3.45 -2.74 -11.17
C ARG A 61 2.89 -2.67 -12.58
N SER A 62 3.74 -2.79 -13.61
CA SER A 62 3.32 -2.65 -15.01
C SER A 62 3.62 -3.92 -15.79
N HIS A 63 2.59 -4.47 -16.43
CA HIS A 63 2.75 -5.61 -17.35
C HIS A 63 3.55 -5.21 -18.60
N LEU A 64 3.21 -4.08 -19.23
CA LEU A 64 3.93 -3.60 -20.41
C LEU A 64 5.41 -3.37 -20.11
N PHE A 65 5.73 -2.77 -18.96
CA PHE A 65 7.13 -2.56 -18.57
C PHE A 65 7.89 -3.89 -18.40
N ARG A 66 7.24 -4.92 -17.83
CA ARG A 66 7.83 -6.26 -17.70
C ARG A 66 8.11 -6.87 -19.07
N LEU A 67 7.18 -6.76 -20.02
CA LEU A 67 7.39 -7.27 -21.38
C LEU A 67 8.61 -6.63 -22.04
N GLU A 68 8.69 -5.30 -22.00
CA GLU A 68 9.81 -4.54 -22.59
C GLU A 68 11.15 -4.88 -21.93
N LEU A 69 11.23 -4.86 -20.58
CA LEU A 69 12.48 -5.14 -19.88
C LEU A 69 12.90 -6.62 -20.04
N VAL A 70 11.97 -7.57 -19.97
CA VAL A 70 12.27 -8.99 -20.18
C VAL A 70 12.75 -9.25 -21.61
N GLY A 71 12.22 -8.50 -22.59
CA GLY A 71 12.65 -8.56 -23.99
C GLY A 71 14.16 -8.34 -24.16
N SER A 72 14.71 -7.42 -23.38
CA SER A 72 16.12 -6.99 -23.41
C SER A 72 16.89 -7.35 -22.13
N LEU A 73 16.44 -8.37 -21.40
CA LEU A 73 16.96 -8.71 -20.06
C LEU A 73 18.44 -9.10 -20.07
N GLN A 74 18.88 -9.81 -21.11
CA GLN A 74 20.28 -10.21 -21.24
C GLN A 74 21.20 -8.98 -21.34
N ASP A 75 20.84 -8.01 -22.20
CA ASP A 75 21.59 -6.75 -22.32
C ASP A 75 21.56 -5.97 -21.01
N PHE A 76 20.44 -5.96 -20.30
CA PHE A 76 20.33 -5.30 -19.00
C PHE A 76 21.30 -5.91 -17.96
N LEU A 77 21.36 -7.25 -17.90
CA LEU A 77 22.21 -7.99 -16.95
C LEU A 77 23.71 -7.82 -17.22
N VAL A 78 24.12 -7.58 -18.46
CA VAL A 78 25.50 -7.23 -18.79
C VAL A 78 25.95 -6.02 -17.97
N TYR A 79 25.12 -4.98 -17.86
CA TYR A 79 25.49 -3.74 -17.17
C TYR A 79 25.24 -3.76 -15.67
N THR A 80 24.38 -4.63 -15.14
CA THR A 80 24.02 -4.63 -13.71
C THR A 80 24.57 -5.81 -12.92
N ALA A 81 24.74 -6.97 -13.55
CA ALA A 81 25.31 -8.17 -12.92
C ALA A 81 26.75 -8.46 -13.39
N GLU A 82 27.26 -7.82 -14.45
CA GLU A 82 28.56 -8.13 -15.07
C GLU A 82 28.60 -9.56 -15.64
N THR A 83 27.58 -9.94 -16.41
CA THR A 83 27.55 -11.28 -17.02
C THR A 83 28.62 -11.49 -18.11
N ASP A 84 29.23 -10.41 -18.59
CA ASP A 84 30.35 -10.41 -19.51
C ASP A 84 31.47 -9.47 -19.01
N PRO A 85 32.29 -9.91 -18.04
CA PRO A 85 33.34 -9.08 -17.45
C PRO A 85 34.46 -8.71 -18.42
N LEU A 86 34.63 -9.47 -19.51
CA LEU A 86 35.71 -9.26 -20.47
C LEU A 86 35.43 -8.05 -21.35
N HIS A 87 34.18 -7.90 -21.79
CA HIS A 87 33.77 -6.80 -22.66
C HIS A 87 33.07 -5.67 -21.92
N TYR A 88 32.42 -5.95 -20.78
CA TYR A 88 31.59 -5.00 -20.05
C TYR A 88 31.82 -5.10 -18.52
N PRO A 89 33.02 -4.79 -18.02
CA PRO A 89 33.27 -4.76 -16.58
C PRO A 89 32.42 -3.68 -15.91
N LEU A 90 32.07 -3.89 -14.64
CA LEU A 90 31.42 -2.85 -13.86
C LEU A 90 32.42 -1.75 -13.51
N PRO A 91 31.98 -0.48 -13.58
CA PRO A 91 32.86 0.64 -13.33
C PRO A 91 33.22 0.71 -11.83
N ALA A 92 34.44 1.16 -11.57
CA ALA A 92 34.92 1.49 -10.22
C ALA A 92 34.01 2.55 -9.55
N PRO A 93 33.94 2.62 -8.21
CA PRO A 93 34.66 1.81 -7.21
C PRO A 93 34.08 0.40 -7.01
N LYS A 94 34.89 -0.51 -6.44
CA LYS A 94 34.55 -1.93 -6.25
C LYS A 94 33.36 -2.12 -5.31
N GLU A 95 33.20 -1.22 -4.35
CA GLU A 95 32.12 -1.20 -3.37
C GLU A 95 30.78 -0.92 -4.06
N ALA A 96 30.73 0.10 -4.93
CA ALA A 96 29.53 0.47 -5.68
C ALA A 96 29.13 -0.61 -6.70
N SER A 97 30.10 -1.17 -7.43
CA SER A 97 29.86 -2.27 -8.36
C SER A 97 29.44 -3.56 -7.66
N SER A 98 30.05 -3.90 -6.52
CA SER A 98 29.63 -5.06 -5.72
C SER A 98 28.22 -4.88 -5.16
N ALA A 99 27.86 -3.66 -4.74
CA ALA A 99 26.51 -3.34 -4.29
C ALA A 99 25.49 -3.49 -5.42
N LEU A 100 25.81 -2.97 -6.61
CA LEU A 100 24.98 -3.10 -7.81
C LEU A 100 24.74 -4.57 -8.19
N LYS A 101 25.79 -5.39 -8.21
CA LYS A 101 25.67 -6.85 -8.45
C LYS A 101 24.74 -7.49 -7.44
N MET A 102 25.00 -7.26 -6.16
CA MET A 102 24.22 -7.85 -5.07
C MET A 102 22.74 -7.47 -5.16
N GLU A 103 22.45 -6.20 -5.42
CA GLU A 103 21.08 -5.72 -5.58
C GLU A 103 20.41 -6.34 -6.81
N THR A 104 21.15 -6.47 -7.92
CA THR A 104 20.65 -7.14 -9.13
C THR A 104 20.25 -8.58 -8.85
N LEU A 105 21.08 -9.35 -8.13
CA LEU A 105 20.77 -10.75 -7.80
C LEU A 105 19.52 -10.84 -6.91
N LYS A 106 19.40 -9.98 -5.89
CA LYS A 106 18.22 -9.91 -5.01
C LYS A 106 16.94 -9.61 -5.80
N LEU A 107 16.99 -8.65 -6.72
CA LEU A 107 15.84 -8.29 -7.56
C LEU A 107 15.49 -9.39 -8.55
N MET A 108 16.48 -10.02 -9.18
CA MET A 108 16.26 -11.16 -10.08
C MET A 108 15.54 -12.31 -9.37
N LYS A 109 15.91 -12.61 -8.12
CA LYS A 109 15.18 -13.59 -7.30
C LYS A 109 13.74 -13.15 -7.02
N ASN A 110 13.54 -11.92 -6.56
CA ASN A 110 12.19 -11.41 -6.28
C ASN A 110 11.29 -11.40 -7.52
N TRP A 111 11.84 -11.04 -8.69
CA TRP A 111 11.11 -11.07 -9.95
C TRP A 111 10.80 -12.50 -10.38
N HIS A 112 11.76 -13.42 -10.24
CA HIS A 112 11.56 -14.84 -10.53
C HIS A 112 10.44 -15.44 -9.67
N GLU A 113 10.48 -15.24 -8.35
CA GLU A 113 9.47 -15.75 -7.41
C GLU A 113 8.05 -15.31 -7.79
N LYS A 114 7.87 -14.06 -8.24
CA LYS A 114 6.55 -13.49 -8.53
C LYS A 114 6.06 -13.71 -9.95
N PHE A 115 6.97 -13.77 -10.92
CA PHE A 115 6.62 -13.58 -12.33
C PHE A 115 7.17 -14.66 -13.26
N SER A 116 8.02 -15.58 -12.81
CA SER A 116 8.64 -16.61 -13.66
C SER A 116 7.66 -17.43 -14.50
N SER A 117 6.47 -17.73 -13.97
CA SER A 117 5.43 -18.49 -14.67
C SER A 117 4.91 -17.78 -15.93
N ALA A 118 4.87 -16.45 -15.92
CA ALA A 118 4.38 -15.64 -17.05
C ALA A 118 5.49 -15.22 -18.02
N TYR A 119 6.76 -15.29 -17.62
CA TYR A 119 7.89 -14.83 -18.43
C TYR A 119 9.01 -15.90 -18.47
N PRO A 120 8.96 -16.85 -19.42
CA PRO A 120 9.97 -17.91 -19.51
C PRO A 120 11.41 -17.40 -19.66
N LYS A 121 11.62 -16.30 -20.39
CA LYS A 121 12.94 -15.64 -20.50
C LYS A 121 13.50 -15.21 -19.14
N LEU A 122 12.65 -14.72 -18.24
CA LEU A 122 13.05 -14.37 -16.88
C LEU A 122 13.49 -15.61 -16.09
N SER A 123 12.76 -16.72 -16.25
CA SER A 123 13.12 -18.01 -15.64
C SER A 123 14.49 -18.50 -16.12
N HIS A 124 14.72 -18.51 -17.44
CA HIS A 124 16.01 -18.91 -18.00
C HIS A 124 17.16 -18.01 -17.52
N ALA A 125 16.98 -16.68 -17.52
CA ALA A 125 17.99 -15.74 -17.05
C ALA A 125 18.32 -15.97 -15.56
N TYR A 126 17.30 -16.14 -14.71
CA TYR A 126 17.50 -16.44 -13.30
C TYR A 126 18.26 -17.76 -13.08
N ASN A 127 17.86 -18.82 -13.77
CA ASN A 127 18.51 -20.13 -13.66
C ASN A 127 19.97 -20.09 -14.13
N PHE A 128 20.26 -19.36 -15.21
CA PHE A 128 21.61 -19.10 -15.66
C PHE A 128 22.45 -18.45 -14.57
N LEU A 129 21.98 -17.33 -14.00
CA LEU A 129 22.68 -16.62 -12.93
C LEU A 129 22.89 -17.55 -11.72
N ARG A 130 21.86 -18.30 -11.31
CA ARG A 130 21.92 -19.19 -10.14
C ARG A 130 22.89 -20.35 -10.30
N SER A 131 23.03 -20.87 -11.52
CA SER A 131 23.91 -22.00 -11.84
C SER A 131 25.39 -21.61 -11.90
N SER A 132 25.68 -20.33 -12.14
CA SER A 132 27.05 -19.86 -12.29
C SER A 132 27.69 -19.51 -10.94
N LYS A 133 28.88 -20.08 -10.69
CA LYS A 133 29.70 -19.77 -9.50
C LYS A 133 30.25 -18.34 -9.50
N ALA A 134 30.12 -17.60 -10.60
CA ALA A 134 30.52 -16.20 -10.67
C ALA A 134 29.58 -15.28 -9.86
N PHE A 135 28.38 -15.77 -9.48
CA PHE A 135 27.38 -14.99 -8.75
C PHE A 135 27.14 -15.59 -7.36
N ASP A 136 27.34 -14.77 -6.32
CA ASP A 136 27.16 -15.19 -4.92
C ASP A 136 25.68 -15.10 -4.49
N PHE A 137 24.89 -16.07 -4.94
CA PHE A 137 23.47 -16.16 -4.61
C PHE A 137 23.21 -16.50 -3.14
N GLU A 138 24.10 -17.23 -2.48
CA GLU A 138 23.95 -17.57 -1.05
C GLU A 138 24.02 -16.30 -0.19
N ARG A 139 24.96 -15.42 -0.49
CA ARG A 139 25.04 -14.12 0.17
C ARG A 139 23.85 -13.22 -0.17
N ALA A 140 23.42 -13.20 -1.42
CA ALA A 140 22.23 -12.44 -1.84
C ALA A 140 20.98 -12.90 -1.09
N ASP A 141 20.80 -14.21 -0.96
CA ASP A 141 19.69 -14.82 -0.23
C ASP A 141 19.72 -14.48 1.24
N THR A 142 20.88 -14.61 1.88
CA THR A 142 21.06 -14.26 3.30
C THR A 142 20.71 -12.78 3.54
N GLN A 143 21.23 -11.87 2.71
CA GLN A 143 20.95 -10.44 2.84
C GLN A 143 19.47 -10.13 2.60
N LEU A 144 18.85 -10.76 1.60
CA LEU A 144 17.43 -10.59 1.31
C LEU A 144 16.55 -11.07 2.47
N GLN A 145 16.88 -12.21 3.11
CA GLN A 145 16.15 -12.68 4.29
C GLN A 145 16.28 -11.71 5.46
N ILE A 146 17.48 -11.19 5.73
CA ILE A 146 17.69 -10.18 6.77
C ILE A 146 16.87 -8.91 6.48
N GLU A 147 16.85 -8.45 5.24
CA GLU A 147 16.06 -7.28 4.81
C GLU A 147 14.55 -7.53 4.97
N ARG A 148 14.05 -8.72 4.62
CA ARG A 148 12.64 -9.10 4.82
C ARG A 148 12.26 -9.11 6.29
N VAL A 149 13.04 -9.78 7.15
CA VAL A 149 12.78 -9.82 8.61
C VAL A 149 12.79 -8.40 9.21
N ARG A 150 13.75 -7.56 8.82
CA ARG A 150 13.81 -6.16 9.28
C ARG A 150 12.60 -5.35 8.81
N ALA A 151 12.15 -5.53 7.58
CA ALA A 151 10.97 -4.86 7.04
C ALA A 151 9.70 -5.29 7.77
N GLU A 152 9.52 -6.59 7.98
CA GLU A 152 8.39 -7.17 8.73
C GLU A 152 8.35 -6.66 10.17
N GLU A 153 9.50 -6.59 10.85
CA GLU A 153 9.58 -6.01 12.18
C GLU A 153 9.21 -4.53 12.21
N ALA A 154 9.70 -3.75 11.24
CA ALA A 154 9.40 -2.33 11.14
C ALA A 154 7.91 -2.10 10.87
N ASP A 155 7.30 -2.89 9.98
CA ASP A 155 5.87 -2.84 9.69
C ASP A 155 5.03 -3.21 10.91
N ARG A 156 5.42 -4.28 11.63
CA ARG A 156 4.78 -4.63 12.90
C ARG A 156 4.83 -3.50 13.91
N ARG A 157 5.96 -2.80 14.03
CA ARG A 157 6.10 -1.62 14.93
C ARG A 157 5.23 -0.44 14.47
N ARG A 158 5.13 -0.20 13.17
CA ARG A 158 4.25 0.85 12.62
C ARG A 158 2.79 0.52 12.88
N GLU A 159 2.39 -0.72 12.69
CA GLU A 159 1.01 -1.17 12.91
C GLU A 159 0.61 -1.06 14.38
N THR A 160 1.47 -1.48 15.31
CA THR A 160 1.19 -1.36 16.75
C THR A 160 1.08 0.11 17.18
N LEU A 161 1.94 0.99 16.65
CA LEU A 161 1.83 2.42 16.88
C LEU A 161 0.52 2.99 16.31
N ALA A 162 0.19 2.66 15.05
CA ALA A 162 -1.03 3.13 14.41
C ALA A 162 -2.29 2.70 15.18
N LYS A 163 -2.34 1.46 15.67
CA LYS A 163 -3.43 0.96 16.52
C LYS A 163 -3.57 1.78 17.80
N ARG A 164 -2.46 2.06 18.48
CA ARG A 164 -2.45 2.89 19.70
C ARG A 164 -2.95 4.31 19.43
N VAL A 165 -2.51 4.93 18.33
CA VAL A 165 -2.96 6.28 17.95
C VAL A 165 -4.46 6.29 17.66
N ILE A 166 -4.98 5.28 16.96
CA ILE A 166 -6.42 5.16 16.70
C ILE A 166 -7.20 5.03 18.01
N GLU A 167 -6.75 4.17 18.92
CA GLU A 167 -7.38 3.96 20.23
C GLU A 167 -7.42 5.25 21.06
N GLU A 168 -6.31 5.98 21.13
CA GLU A 168 -6.21 7.26 21.84
C GLU A 168 -7.14 8.32 21.24
N VAL A 169 -7.17 8.45 19.91
CA VAL A 169 -8.07 9.39 19.21
C VAL A 169 -9.53 9.02 19.45
N MET A 170 -9.88 7.74 19.38
CA MET A 170 -11.24 7.27 19.66
C MET A 170 -11.67 7.57 21.08
N GLN A 171 -10.79 7.40 22.06
CA GLN A 171 -11.07 7.73 23.44
C GLN A 171 -11.35 9.23 23.62
N GLN A 172 -10.49 10.10 23.08
CA GLN A 172 -10.69 11.55 23.14
C GLN A 172 -11.98 11.99 22.44
N VAL A 173 -12.34 11.37 21.31
CA VAL A 173 -13.60 11.66 20.61
C VAL A 173 -14.80 11.24 21.45
N ASN A 174 -14.74 10.09 22.12
CA ASN A 174 -15.83 9.63 22.97
C ASN A 174 -16.01 10.55 24.20
N GLU A 175 -14.93 10.94 24.86
CA GLU A 175 -14.96 11.87 25.99
C GLU A 175 -15.61 13.22 25.58
N ARG A 176 -15.19 13.80 24.46
CA ARG A 176 -15.78 15.04 23.95
C ARG A 176 -17.24 14.88 23.53
N LYS A 177 -17.62 13.72 23.01
CA LYS A 177 -19.01 13.44 22.65
C LYS A 177 -19.90 13.47 23.89
N GLU A 178 -19.46 12.86 24.99
CA GLU A 178 -20.19 12.87 26.26
C GLU A 178 -20.39 14.29 26.79
N ASP A 179 -19.37 15.15 26.70
CA ASP A 179 -19.45 16.56 27.07
C ASP A 179 -20.44 17.35 26.20
N ILE A 180 -20.41 17.13 24.87
CA ILE A 180 -21.35 17.77 23.93
C ILE A 180 -22.79 17.34 24.25
N GLU A 181 -23.03 16.05 24.45
CA GLU A 181 -24.36 15.54 24.77
C GLU A 181 -24.87 16.08 26.10
N LYS A 182 -24.00 16.23 27.10
CA LYS A 182 -24.32 16.88 28.37
C LYS A 182 -24.73 18.33 28.16
N CYS A 183 -23.93 19.11 27.43
CA CYS A 183 -24.24 20.50 27.11
C CYS A 183 -25.58 20.65 26.36
N VAL A 184 -25.86 19.77 25.40
CA VAL A 184 -27.15 19.74 24.67
C VAL A 184 -28.32 19.48 25.61
N ARG A 185 -28.20 18.51 26.53
CA ARG A 185 -29.25 18.20 27.53
C ARG A 185 -29.48 19.38 28.48
N GLU A 186 -28.42 19.96 29.02
CA GLU A 186 -28.49 21.10 29.93
C GLU A 186 -29.17 22.31 29.25
N THR A 187 -28.78 22.60 28.01
CA THR A 187 -29.38 23.69 27.22
C THR A 187 -30.86 23.43 26.95
N ARG A 188 -31.23 22.19 26.59
CA ARG A 188 -32.65 21.81 26.39
C ARG A 188 -33.46 22.01 27.67
N SER A 189 -32.98 21.50 28.80
CA SER A 189 -33.67 21.64 30.09
C SER A 189 -33.83 23.11 30.49
N ALA A 190 -32.80 23.94 30.27
CA ALA A 190 -32.88 25.37 30.53
C ALA A 190 -33.94 26.05 29.65
N LEU A 191 -34.02 25.69 28.37
CA LEU A 191 -35.07 26.19 27.47
C LEU A 191 -36.46 25.72 27.90
N GLU A 192 -36.64 24.47 28.34
CA GLU A 192 -37.93 23.95 28.82
C GLU A 192 -38.46 24.69 30.07
N LEU A 193 -37.57 25.22 30.91
CA LEU A 193 -37.95 26.06 32.06
C LEU A 193 -38.41 27.47 31.63
N LEU A 194 -37.81 27.99 30.57
CA LEU A 194 -38.10 29.33 30.04
C LEU A 194 -39.34 29.35 29.13
N VAL A 195 -39.63 28.25 28.45
CA VAL A 195 -40.76 28.15 27.52
C VAL A 195 -42.04 27.84 28.28
N PRO A 196 -43.05 28.74 28.26
CA PRO A 196 -44.34 28.47 28.88
C PRO A 196 -45.00 27.26 28.23
N LYS A 197 -45.43 26.28 29.04
CA LYS A 197 -46.25 25.17 28.54
C LYS A 197 -47.66 25.69 28.29
N PHE A 198 -47.99 25.97 27.03
CA PHE A 198 -49.37 26.18 26.62
C PHE A 198 -50.10 24.85 26.66
N VAL A 199 -50.75 24.56 27.79
CA VAL A 199 -51.76 23.52 27.87
C VAL A 199 -52.96 24.04 27.08
N PRO A 200 -53.41 23.36 26.00
CA PRO A 200 -54.71 23.66 25.42
C PRO A 200 -55.72 23.47 26.55
N GLN A 201 -56.39 24.55 26.96
CA GLN A 201 -57.48 24.42 27.93
C GLN A 201 -58.54 23.52 27.30
N ASP A 202 -58.74 22.36 27.90
CA ASP A 202 -59.96 21.58 27.70
C ASP A 202 -61.14 22.54 27.92
N THR A 203 -61.87 22.82 26.86
CA THR A 203 -63.19 23.46 26.94
C THR A 203 -64.09 22.54 27.75
N THR A 204 -64.10 22.76 29.04
CA THR A 204 -65.11 22.27 29.96
C THR A 204 -66.44 22.92 29.58
N SER A 205 -67.36 22.12 29.03
CA SER A 205 -68.80 22.40 29.07
C SER A 205 -69.46 21.32 29.92
N PRO A 206 -70.35 21.69 30.88
CA PRO A 206 -70.92 20.75 31.84
C PRO A 206 -72.18 20.05 31.31
N LEU A 207 -72.43 18.88 31.90
CA LEU A 207 -73.69 18.13 32.02
C LEU A 207 -74.28 17.49 30.75
N CYS A 208 -74.34 16.15 30.71
CA CYS A 208 -75.47 15.37 31.25
C CYS A 208 -75.29 13.88 30.88
N SER A 209 -75.21 13.00 31.87
CA SER A 209 -75.49 11.57 31.67
C SER A 209 -77.00 11.36 31.69
N PRO A 210 -77.51 10.31 31.02
CA PRO A 210 -77.82 9.14 31.85
C PRO A 210 -77.42 7.81 31.21
N ALA A 211 -77.27 6.85 32.13
CA ALA A 211 -76.87 5.48 31.92
C ALA A 211 -77.88 4.64 31.11
N SER A 212 -77.37 3.60 30.44
CA SER A 212 -78.08 2.32 30.31
C SER A 212 -77.08 1.18 30.07
N ASN A 213 -77.20 0.16 30.93
CA ASN A 213 -76.61 -1.17 30.88
C ASN A 213 -76.81 -1.82 29.48
N THR A 214 -76.06 -2.80 28.98
CA THR A 214 -75.65 -4.11 29.53
C THR A 214 -74.66 -4.78 28.53
N PRO A 215 -74.02 -5.91 28.85
CA PRO A 215 -72.80 -6.41 28.19
C PRO A 215 -73.07 -7.40 27.06
N GLU A 216 -72.16 -7.49 26.09
CA GLU A 216 -72.09 -8.66 25.20
C GLU A 216 -70.63 -9.09 24.92
N ASN A 217 -70.22 -10.04 25.76
CA ASN A 217 -69.50 -11.27 25.46
C ASN A 217 -68.96 -11.49 24.02
N GLY A 218 -67.70 -11.91 23.91
CA GLY A 218 -67.14 -12.37 22.63
C GLY A 218 -65.66 -12.71 22.66
N ALA A 219 -65.25 -13.62 23.55
CA ALA A 219 -64.00 -14.35 23.37
C ALA A 219 -64.08 -15.17 22.06
N ASN A 220 -63.00 -15.19 21.28
CA ASN A 220 -62.58 -16.41 20.58
C ASN A 220 -61.09 -16.39 20.20
N ASN A 221 -60.40 -17.34 20.81
CA ASN A 221 -59.14 -17.95 20.40
C ASN A 221 -59.17 -18.38 18.92
N ALA A 222 -58.01 -18.36 18.26
CA ALA A 222 -57.41 -19.60 17.75
C ALA A 222 -55.99 -19.38 17.19
N VAL A 223 -55.07 -20.11 17.82
CA VAL A 223 -53.79 -20.63 17.36
C VAL A 223 -53.85 -21.14 15.91
N SER A 224 -52.79 -20.92 15.14
CA SER A 224 -52.32 -21.90 14.15
C SER A 224 -50.82 -21.82 13.95
N THR A 225 -50.24 -23.01 14.02
CA THR A 225 -48.84 -23.41 14.11
C THR A 225 -48.29 -23.75 12.72
N LEU A 226 -46.95 -23.72 12.60
CA LEU A 226 -46.11 -24.57 11.73
C LEU A 226 -46.25 -24.46 10.20
N SER A 227 -45.23 -23.89 9.56
CA SER A 227 -44.17 -24.66 8.86
C SER A 227 -42.94 -23.79 8.63
#